data_AF-A0A091KBC4-F1
#
_entry.id   AF-A0A091KBC4-F1
#
_cell.length_a   1.000
_cell.length_b   1.000
_cell.length_c   1.000
_cell.angle_alpha   90.00
_cell.angle_beta   90.00
_cell.angle_gamma   90.00
#
_symmetry.space_group_name_H-M   'P 1'
#
loop_
_entity.id
_entity.type
_entity.pdbx_description
1 polymer ?
#
loop_
_entity_poly.entity_id
_entity_poly.type
_entity_poly.pdbx_seq_one_letter_code
_entity_poly.pdbx_strand_id
1 'polypeptide(L)' 'LENWSPQSALGQLQAKLDASEAESEAQIARFLAQDLPLDAFLESFCQSRTRSHICRTQLEKLQELLQK' A
#
# COMPACT_ATOMS: atom_id res chain seq x y z
N LEU A 1 -25.21 -4.83 2.66
CA LEU A 1 -24.96 -3.85 1.57
C LEU A 1 -23.87 -2.83 1.92
N GLU A 2 -23.64 -2.52 3.21
CA GLU A 2 -22.62 -1.54 3.63
C GLU A 2 -21.20 -1.83 3.11
N ASN A 3 -20.74 -3.09 3.11
CA ASN A 3 -19.40 -3.45 2.62
C ASN A 3 -19.13 -3.13 1.14
N TRP A 4 -20.16 -2.78 0.36
CA TRP A 4 -20.09 -2.59 -1.09
C TRP A 4 -20.36 -1.14 -1.51
N SER A 5 -20.35 -0.19 -0.58
CA SER A 5 -20.47 1.24 -0.92
C SER A 5 -19.14 1.81 -1.44
N PRO A 6 -19.16 2.86 -2.30
CA PRO A 6 -17.94 3.55 -2.71
C PRO A 6 -17.14 4.13 -1.53
N GLN A 7 -17.80 4.56 -0.47
CA GLN A 7 -17.16 5.05 0.76
C GLN A 7 -16.44 3.91 1.50
N SER A 8 -17.05 2.73 1.57
CA SER A 8 -16.40 1.54 2.12
C SER A 8 -15.22 1.08 1.26
N ALA A 9 -15.32 1.19 -0.07
CA ALA A 9 -14.22 0.92 -0.99
C ALA A 9 -13.05 1.91 -0.79
N LEU A 10 -13.34 3.21 -0.59
CA LEU A 10 -12.32 4.21 -0.21
C LEU A 10 -11.61 3.82 1.08
N GLY A 11 -12.36 3.49 2.14
CA GLY A 11 -11.77 3.09 3.43
C GLY A 11 -10.89 1.84 3.31
N GLN A 12 -11.32 0.85 2.51
CA GLN A 12 -10.51 -0.34 2.25
C GLN A 12 -9.25 -0.04 1.44
N LEU A 13 -9.31 0.85 0.45
CA LEU A 13 -8.15 1.27 -0.33
C LEU A 13 -7.15 2.05 0.53
N GLN A 14 -7.63 2.93 1.41
CA GLN A 14 -6.79 3.65 2.36
C GLN A 14 -6.08 2.68 3.31
N ALA A 15 -6.81 1.73 3.92
CA ALA A 15 -6.21 0.74 4.80
C ALA A 15 -5.16 -0.14 4.09
N LYS A 16 -5.38 -0.50 2.82
CA LYS A 16 -4.40 -1.23 2.01
C LYS A 16 -3.16 -0.39 1.69
N LEU A 17 -3.35 0.90 1.38
CA LEU A 17 -2.24 1.83 1.17
C LEU A 17 -1.38 1.92 2.44
N ASP A 18 -2.00 2.24 3.57
CA ASP A 18 -1.33 2.38 4.87
C ASP A 18 -0.57 1.10 5.24
N ALA A 19 -1.19 -0.07 5.06
CA ALA A 19 -0.55 -1.36 5.34
C ALA A 19 0.68 -1.59 4.45
N SER A 20 0.60 -1.28 3.15
CA SER A 20 1.72 -1.45 2.22
C SER A 20 2.87 -0.46 2.47
N GLU A 21 2.57 0.75 2.94
CA GLU A 21 3.56 1.75 3.33
C GLU A 21 4.28 1.31 4.62
N ALA A 22 3.53 0.89 5.64
CA ALA A 22 4.10 0.36 6.88
C ALA A 22 4.97 -0.89 6.64
N GLU A 23 4.54 -1.79 5.74
CA GLU A 23 5.34 -2.95 5.33
C GLU A 23 6.64 -2.52 4.64
N SER A 24 6.58 -1.52 3.75
CA SER A 24 7.77 -0.97 3.08
C SER A 24 8.77 -0.39 4.08
N GLU A 25 8.29 0.37 5.07
CA GLU A 25 9.13 0.94 6.12
C GLU A 25 9.78 -0.14 7.00
N ALA A 26 9.03 -1.17 7.37
CA ALA A 26 9.55 -2.29 8.14
C ALA A 26 10.65 -3.07 7.37
N GLN A 27 10.47 -3.25 6.05
CA GLN A 27 11.48 -3.89 5.20
C GLN A 27 12.76 -3.06 5.12
N ILE A 28 12.64 -1.73 4.97
CA ILE A 28 13.80 -0.81 5.02
C ILE A 28 14.51 -0.91 6.36
N ALA A 29 13.77 -0.82 7.48
CA ALA A 29 14.35 -0.87 8.81
C ALA A 29 15.16 -2.16 9.04
N ARG A 30 14.60 -3.31 8.65
CA ARG A 30 15.28 -4.61 8.74
C ARG A 30 16.52 -4.68 7.84
N PHE A 31 16.43 -4.18 6.61
CA PHE A 31 17.58 -4.14 5.71
C PHE A 31 18.72 -3.26 6.25
N LEU A 32 18.40 -2.07 6.78
CA LEU A 32 19.38 -1.17 7.40
C LEU A 32 19.99 -1.76 8.68
N ALA A 33 19.23 -2.56 9.42
CA ALA A 33 19.71 -3.32 10.58
C ALA A 33 20.56 -4.55 10.20
N GLN A 34 20.72 -4.85 8.90
CA GLN A 34 21.39 -6.06 8.38
C GLN A 34 20.65 -7.38 8.73
N ASP A 35 19.37 -7.29 9.10
CA ASP A 35 18.49 -8.43 9.44
C ASP A 35 17.76 -9.00 8.21
N LEU A 36 18.08 -8.50 7.01
CA LEU A 36 17.48 -8.92 5.75
C LEU A 36 18.54 -8.90 4.62
N PRO A 37 18.79 -10.04 3.93
CA PRO A 37 19.69 -10.08 2.78
C PRO A 37 19.22 -9.19 1.62
N LEU A 38 20.16 -8.69 0.81
CA LEU A 38 19.85 -7.77 -0.30
C LEU A 38 18.80 -8.33 -1.26
N ASP A 39 18.95 -9.57 -1.73
CA ASP A 39 18.01 -10.14 -2.71
C ASP A 39 16.59 -10.27 -2.15
N ALA A 40 16.46 -10.70 -0.88
CA ALA A 40 15.18 -10.79 -0.19
C ALA A 40 14.57 -9.40 0.07
N PHE A 41 15.39 -8.41 0.38
CA PHE A 41 14.96 -7.01 0.50
C PHE A 41 14.44 -6.50 -0.84
N LEU A 42 15.20 -6.62 -1.92
CA LEU A 42 14.81 -6.12 -3.24
C LEU A 42 13.49 -6.75 -3.71
N GLU A 43 13.34 -8.06 -3.57
CA GLU A 43 12.10 -8.75 -3.94
C GLU A 43 10.90 -8.23 -3.11
N SER A 44 11.01 -8.30 -1.79
CA SER A 44 9.89 -7.98 -0.89
C SER A 44 9.55 -6.48 -0.90
N PHE A 45 10.55 -5.60 -0.99
CA PHE A 45 10.37 -4.16 -1.08
C PHE A 45 9.78 -3.72 -2.41
N CYS A 46 10.22 -4.29 -3.54
CA CYS A 46 9.57 -4.00 -4.82
C CYS A 46 8.08 -4.35 -4.78
N GLN A 47 7.73 -5.51 -4.19
CA GLN A 47 6.34 -5.94 -4.08
C GLN A 47 5.47 -5.00 -3.22
N SER A 48 5.95 -4.60 -2.04
CA SER A 48 5.21 -3.68 -1.15
C SER A 48 5.06 -2.29 -1.78
N ARG A 49 6.12 -1.78 -2.43
CA ARG A 49 6.09 -0.51 -3.17
C ARG A 49 5.13 -0.56 -4.35
N THR A 50 5.12 -1.62 -5.15
CA THR A 50 4.15 -1.79 -6.25
C THR A 50 2.71 -1.73 -5.72
N ARG A 51 2.42 -2.42 -4.61
CA ARG A 51 1.10 -2.36 -3.96
C ARG A 51 0.75 -0.96 -3.50
N SER A 52 1.67 -0.25 -2.85
CA SER A 52 1.49 1.14 -2.40
C SER A 52 1.17 2.07 -3.56
N HIS A 53 1.93 1.99 -4.66
CA HIS A 53 1.69 2.80 -5.85
C HIS A 53 0.33 2.52 -6.49
N ILE A 54 -0.05 1.25 -6.65
CA ILE A 54 -1.37 0.87 -7.18
C ILE A 54 -2.50 1.39 -6.28
N CYS A 55 -2.41 1.18 -4.97
CA CYS A 55 -3.46 1.61 -4.04
C CYS A 55 -3.60 3.14 -4.02
N ARG A 56 -2.48 3.88 -4.05
CA ARG A 56 -2.49 5.35 -4.12
C ARG A 56 -3.20 5.84 -5.38
N THR A 57 -2.85 5.30 -6.55
CA THR A 57 -3.51 5.67 -7.81
C THR A 57 -5.00 5.28 -7.81
N GLN A 58 -5.36 4.12 -7.27
CA GLN A 58 -6.76 3.71 -7.15
C GLN A 58 -7.56 4.64 -6.22
N LEU A 59 -6.96 5.04 -5.09
CA LEU A 59 -7.55 5.95 -4.13
C LEU A 59 -7.79 7.33 -4.75
N GLU A 60 -6.78 7.91 -5.41
CA GLU A 60 -6.89 9.17 -6.14
C GLU A 60 -8.03 9.13 -7.17
N LYS A 61 -8.09 8.06 -7.98
CA LYS A 61 -9.12 7.92 -9.02
C LYS A 61 -10.52 7.73 -8.45
N LEU A 62 -10.67 7.00 -7.35
CA LEU A 62 -11.98 6.84 -6.70
C LEU A 62 -12.44 8.13 -6.03
N GLN A 63 -11.52 8.90 -5.42
CA GLN A 63 -11.81 10.22 -4.87
C GLN A 63 -12.27 11.19 -5.97
N GLU A 64 -11.57 11.22 -7.12
CA GLU A 64 -11.98 12.01 -8.30
C GLU A 64 -13.39 11.64 -8.79
N LEU A 65 -13.77 10.36 -8.76
CA LEU A 65 -15.10 9.90 -9.17
C LEU A 65 -16.20 10.28 -8.18
N LEU A 66 -15.89 10.34 -6.88
CA LEU A 66 -16.86 10.67 -5.83
C LEU A 66 -17.03 12.17 -5.60
N GLN A 67 -16.10 12.99 -6.10
CA GLN A 67 -16.18 14.45 -6.09
C GLN A 67 -16.88 15.02 -7.33
N LYS A 68 -17.18 14.19 -8.33
CA LYS A 68 -18.01 14.53 -9.50
C LYS A 68 -19.49 14.25 -9.22
#